data_AF-A0A1V5ZJP4-F1
#
_entry.id   AF-A0A1V5ZJP4-F1
#
_cell.length_a   1.000
_cell.length_b   1.000
_cell.length_c   1.000
_cell.angle_alpha   90.00
_cell.angle_beta   90.00
_cell.angle_gamma   90.00
#
_symmetry.space_group_name_H-M   'P 1'
#
loop_
_entity.id
_entity.type
_entity.pdbx_description
1 polymer ?
#
loop_
_entity_poly.entity_id
_entity_poly.type
_entity_poly.pdbx_seq_one_letter_code
_entity_poly.pdbx_strand_id
1 'polypeptide(L)' 'MARVIWHYQLNKQEQRLWEREELRGWREAMQGFVEDEAREQGFTKYAIYNLDNILILKDSVSYSIESEDNTI' A
#
# COMPACT_ATOMS: atom_id res chain seq x y z
N MET A 1 13.13 8.43 -14.47
CA MET A 1 12.67 9.14 -13.25
C MET A 1 11.81 8.17 -12.47
N ALA A 2 12.27 7.67 -11.33
CA ALA A 2 11.48 6.77 -10.49
C ALA A 2 10.24 7.53 -10.01
N ARG A 3 9.05 6.98 -10.25
CA ARG A 3 7.82 7.56 -9.72
C ARG A 3 7.85 7.34 -8.20
N VAL A 4 7.69 8.41 -7.42
CA VAL A 4 7.99 8.38 -5.98
C VAL A 4 6.86 7.77 -5.15
N ILE A 5 5.61 7.98 -5.56
CA ILE A 5 4.44 7.55 -4.79
C ILE A 5 3.41 6.89 -5.71
N TRP A 6 3.05 5.64 -5.40
CA TRP A 6 1.90 4.94 -5.98
C TRP A 6 0.62 5.47 -5.34
N HIS A 7 -0.36 5.85 -6.16
CA HIS A 7 -1.63 6.40 -5.69
C HIS A 7 -2.72 5.38 -5.98
N TYR A 8 -3.30 4.83 -4.91
CA TYR A 8 -4.42 3.92 -5.00
C TYR A 8 -5.69 4.61 -4.50
N GLN A 9 -6.74 4.60 -5.30
CA GLN A 9 -8.04 5.16 -4.93
C GLN A 9 -9.02 4.03 -4.67
N LEU A 10 -9.57 3.96 -3.46
CA LEU A 10 -10.58 2.97 -3.11
C LEU A 10 -11.82 3.16 -3.97
N ASN A 11 -12.41 2.06 -4.41
CA ASN A 11 -13.72 2.06 -5.02
C ASN A 11 -14.85 2.10 -3.97
N LYS A 12 -16.10 2.21 -4.41
CA LYS A 12 -17.29 2.28 -3.52
C LYS A 12 -17.44 1.09 -2.58
N GLN A 13 -17.06 -0.11 -3.00
CA GLN A 13 -17.18 -1.30 -2.18
C GLN A 13 -16.04 -1.37 -1.17
N GLU A 14 -14.82 -1.08 -1.62
CA GLU A 14 -13.62 -1.04 -0.78
C GLU A 14 -13.72 0.04 0.30
N GLN A 15 -14.20 1.24 -0.03
CA GLN A 15 -14.41 2.29 0.97
C GLN A 15 -15.41 1.86 2.05
N ARG A 16 -16.51 1.19 1.67
CA ARG A 16 -17.49 0.65 2.63
C ARG A 16 -16.90 -0.42 3.55
N LEU A 17 -15.92 -1.20 3.08
CA LEU A 17 -15.21 -2.18 3.89
C LEU A 17 -14.16 -1.49 4.77
N TRP A 18 -13.50 -0.46 4.26
CA TRP A 18 -12.49 0.32 4.98
C TRP A 18 -13.07 1.07 6.19
N GLU A 19 -14.28 1.62 6.05
CA GLU A 19 -14.99 2.37 7.09
C GLU A 19 -15.47 1.47 8.25
N ARG A 20 -15.56 0.16 8.04
CA ARG A 20 -15.96 -0.78 9.10
C ARG A 20 -14.79 -1.06 10.01
N GLU A 21 -14.84 -0.55 11.24
CA GLU A 21 -13.76 -0.71 12.22
C GLU A 21 -13.48 -2.18 12.58
N GLU A 22 -14.53 -3.00 12.59
CA GLU A 22 -14.46 -4.45 12.82
C GLU A 22 -13.62 -5.21 11.78
N LEU A 23 -13.39 -4.61 10.59
CA LEU A 23 -12.65 -5.20 9.48
C LEU A 23 -11.17 -4.78 9.45
N ARG A 24 -10.53 -4.76 10.62
CA ARG A 24 -9.09 -4.42 10.72
C ARG A 24 -8.22 -5.32 9.83
N GLY A 25 -8.45 -6.64 9.83
CA GLY A 25 -7.68 -7.57 9.01
C GLY A 25 -7.84 -7.33 7.51
N TRP A 26 -9.00 -6.84 7.08
CA TRP A 26 -9.21 -6.45 5.69
C TRP A 26 -8.42 -5.19 5.32
N ARG A 27 -8.33 -4.20 6.22
CA ARG A 27 -7.50 -3.01 6.01
C ARG A 27 -6.02 -3.35 5.90
N GLU A 28 -5.54 -4.25 6.74
CA GLU A 28 -4.16 -4.74 6.70
C GLU A 28 -3.88 -5.49 5.37
N ALA A 29 -4.81 -6.36 4.94
CA ALA A 29 -4.69 -7.05 3.65
C ALA A 29 -4.71 -6.08 2.45
N MET A 30 -5.59 -5.06 2.48
CA MET A 30 -5.65 -4.04 1.43
C MET A 30 -4.36 -3.20 1.39
N GLN A 31 -3.79 -2.85 2.54
CA GLN A 31 -2.49 -2.15 2.57
C GLN A 31 -1.38 -3.01 1.95
N GLY A 32 -1.30 -4.29 2.31
CA GLY A 32 -0.34 -5.22 1.71
C GLY A 32 -0.50 -5.33 0.19
N PHE A 33 -1.73 -5.45 -0.30
CA PHE A 33 -2.01 -5.47 -1.74
C PHE A 33 -1.52 -4.21 -2.45
N VAL A 34 -1.85 -3.01 -1.92
CA VAL A 34 -1.44 -1.74 -2.52
C VAL A 34 0.08 -1.54 -2.46
N GLU A 35 0.72 -2.00 -1.38
CA GLU A 35 2.17 -1.98 -1.24
C GLU A 35 2.85 -2.91 -2.26
N ASP A 36 2.32 -4.12 -2.45
CA ASP A 36 2.84 -5.08 -3.42
C ASP A 36 2.76 -4.53 -4.84
N GLU A 37 1.63 -3.93 -5.24
CA GLU A 37 1.50 -3.26 -6.54
C GLU A 37 2.52 -2.12 -6.72
N ALA A 38 2.72 -1.32 -5.66
CA ALA A 38 3.70 -0.25 -5.67
C ALA A 38 5.12 -0.80 -5.82
N ARG A 39 5.43 -1.91 -5.14
CA ARG A 39 6.72 -2.60 -5.20
C ARG A 39 7.00 -3.15 -6.60
N GLU A 40 6.05 -3.85 -7.19
CA GLU A 40 6.15 -4.44 -8.53
C GLU A 40 6.38 -3.37 -9.61
N GLN A 41 5.81 -2.18 -9.43
CA GLN A 41 5.99 -1.06 -10.35
C GLN A 41 7.23 -0.19 -10.05
N GLY A 42 8.01 -0.52 -9.02
CA GLY A 42 9.24 0.18 -8.66
C GLY A 42 9.03 1.53 -7.97
N PHE A 43 7.90 1.72 -7.29
CA PHE A 43 7.65 2.89 -6.44
C PHE A 43 8.24 2.68 -5.05
N THR A 44 8.68 3.77 -4.41
CA THR A 44 9.27 3.73 -3.06
C THR A 44 8.28 3.99 -1.94
N LYS A 45 7.08 4.51 -2.27
CA LYS A 45 6.00 4.81 -1.35
C LYS A 45 4.66 4.50 -2.00
N TYR A 46 3.64 4.29 -1.17
CA TYR A 46 2.26 4.16 -1.61
C TYR A 46 1.34 5.05 -0.76
N ALA A 47 0.21 5.41 -1.33
CA ALA A 47 -0.81 6.22 -0.68
C ALA A 47 -2.20 5.73 -1.10
N ILE A 48 -3.08 5.56 -0.12
CA ILE A 48 -4.46 5.14 -0.29
C ILE A 48 -5.37 6.36 -0.09
N TYR A 49 -6.24 6.61 -1.05
CA TYR A 49 -7.22 7.70 -1.04
C TYR A 49 -8.64 7.14 -1.02
N ASN A 50 -9.57 7.88 -0.43
CA ASN A 50 -10.99 7.58 -0.54
C ASN A 50 -11.56 8.07 -1.88
N LEU A 51 -12.87 7.87 -2.09
CA LEU A 51 -13.54 8.33 -3.31
C LEU A 51 -13.57 9.86 -3.48
N ASP A 52 -13.55 10.61 -2.38
CA ASP A 52 -13.50 12.07 -2.36
C ASP A 52 -12.07 12.61 -2.55
N ASN A 53 -11.11 11.74 -2.91
CA ASN A 53 -9.70 12.05 -3.10
C ASN A 53 -9.02 12.59 -1.82
N ILE A 54 -9.56 12.22 -0.65
CA ILE A 54 -8.98 12.49 0.66
C ILE A 54 -7.99 11.37 0.99
N LEU A 55 -6.77 11.76 1.38
CA LEU A 55 -5.73 10.84 1.80
C LEU A 55 -6.17 10.09 3.07
N ILE A 56 -6.21 8.76 2.98
CA ILE A 56 -6.50 7.88 4.12
C ILE A 56 -5.20 7.47 4.80
N LEU A 57 -4.23 6.99 4.01
CA LEU A 57 -2.98 6.44 4.51
C LEU A 57 -1.87 6.66 3.49
N LYS A 58 -0.66 6.87 3.98
CA LYS A 58 0.55 6.95 3.18
C LYS A 58 1.68 6.29 3.93
N ASP A 59 2.36 5.37 3.28
CA ASP A 59 3.53 4.69 3.86
C ASP A 59 4.61 4.40 2.80
N SER A 60 5.75 3.90 3.26
CA SER A 60 6.87 3.48 2.44
C SER A 60 6.68 2.02 2.01
N VAL A 61 7.14 1.68 0.81
CA VAL A 61 7.20 0.28 0.38
C VAL A 61 8.31 -0.40 1.17
N SER A 62 7.99 -1.49 1.84
CA SER A 62 8.98 -2.32 2.49
C SER A 62 9.70 -3.15 1.43
N TYR A 63 11.03 -3.17 1.52
CA TYR A 63 11.86 -4.10 0.80
C TYR A 63 12.45 -5.02 1.85
N SER A 64 12.14 -6.32 1.76
CA SER A 64 12.91 -7.32 2.47
C SER A 64 14.32 -7.21 1.93
N ILE A 65 15.21 -6.59 2.69
CA ILE A 65 16.64 -6.72 2.44
C ILE A 65 16.95 -8.17 2.84
N GLU A 66 16.85 -9.09 1.89
CA GLU A 66 17.56 -10.36 2.01
C GLU A 66 19.04 -9.99 2.04
N SER A 67 19.57 -9.85 3.24
CA SER A 67 21.00 -9.79 3.46
C SER A 67 21.55 -11.15 3.02
N GLU A 68 21.99 -11.26 1.77
CA GLU A 68 22.93 -12.30 1.34
C GLU A 68 24.21 -12.12 2.15
N ASP A 69 24.27 -12.72 3.35
CA ASP A 69 25.53 -13.01 4.03
C ASP A 69 26.20 -14.14 3.25
N ASN A 70 26.91 -13.76 2.19
CA ASN A 70 27.77 -14.65 1.42
C ASN A 70 29.05 -14.84 2.24
N THR A 71 29.01 -15.74 3.22
CA THR A 71 30.22 -16.17 3.94
C THR A 71 30.90 -17.31 3.19
N ILE A 72 32.15 -16.99 2.80
CA ILE A 72 33.20 -17.73 2.09
C ILE A 72 33.42 -19.16 2.60
#